data_AF-A0A955TRZ4-F1
#
_entry.id   AF-A0A955TRZ4-F1
#
_cell.length_a   1.000
_cell.length_b   1.000
_cell.length_c   1.000
_cell.angle_alpha   90.00
_cell.angle_beta   90.00
_cell.angle_gamma   90.00
#
_symmetry.space_group_name_H-M   'P 1'
#
loop_
_entity.id
_entity.type
_entity.pdbx_description
1 polymer ?
#
loop_
_entity_poly.entity_id
_entity_poly.type
_entity_poly.pdbx_seq_one_letter_code
_entity_poly.pdbx_strand_id
1 'polypeptide(L)'
;WFTAEFCKQPPVSIATLPPVPLQGYRLFCVDNHPATLDLLTQYAQGWGMEVQSSSSPAEALALLQSSAKSGRPFDLAIIDMDMPGMDGLKLARVLKSHTQLSSIPLVLLTSLGHHGEPQLANTGG
;
A
#
# COMPACT_ATOMS: atom_id res chain seq x y z
N TRP A 1 -25.79 -34.13 11.06
CA TRP A 1 -24.52 -34.27 10.33
C TRP A 1 -24.73 -33.65 8.96
N PHE A 2 -23.76 -32.90 8.43
CA PHE A 2 -23.80 -32.42 7.06
C PHE A 2 -22.44 -32.65 6.41
N THR A 3 -22.45 -32.93 5.11
CA THR A 3 -21.27 -33.06 4.26
C THR A 3 -21.31 -31.90 3.28
N ALA A 4 -20.22 -31.13 3.18
CA ALA A 4 -20.04 -30.12 2.16
C ALA A 4 -19.00 -30.60 1.16
N GLU A 5 -19.36 -30.63 -0.12
CA GLU A 5 -18.42 -30.89 -1.21
C GLU A 5 -17.90 -29.56 -1.76
N PHE A 6 -16.60 -29.32 -1.62
CA PHE A 6 -15.91 -28.20 -2.24
C PHE A 6 -15.21 -28.68 -3.51
N CYS A 7 -15.57 -28.09 -4.65
CA CYS A 7 -14.82 -28.28 -5.89
C CYS A 7 -13.52 -27.45 -5.83
N LYS A 8 -12.38 -28.01 -6.25
CA LYS A 8 -11.16 -27.23 -6.45
C LYS A 8 -11.45 -26.11 -7.45
N GLN A 9 -11.05 -24.89 -7.10
CA GLN A 9 -11.07 -23.79 -8.04
C GLN A 9 -10.31 -24.23 -9.31
N PRO A 10 -10.88 -24.09 -10.52
CA PRO A 10 -10.14 -24.36 -11.73
C PRO A 10 -8.87 -23.51 -11.70
N PRO A 11 -7.72 -24.03 -12.15
CA PRO A 11 -6.48 -23.28 -12.11
C PRO A 11 -6.71 -21.95 -12.83
N VAL A 12 -6.64 -20.86 -12.08
CA VAL A 12 -6.65 -19.53 -12.66
C VAL A 12 -5.39 -19.47 -13.50
N SER A 13 -5.56 -19.41 -14.83
CA SER A 13 -4.47 -19.07 -15.71
C SER A 13 -4.11 -17.63 -15.42
N ILE A 14 -3.12 -17.44 -14.54
CA ILE A 14 -2.48 -16.15 -14.36
C ILE A 14 -1.81 -15.91 -15.71
N ALA A 15 -2.38 -15.01 -16.50
CA ALA A 15 -1.72 -14.56 -17.71
C ALA A 15 -0.35 -14.04 -17.29
N THR A 16 0.72 -14.68 -17.77
CA THR A 16 2.08 -14.19 -17.56
C THR A 16 2.20 -12.92 -18.36
N LEU A 17 1.88 -11.78 -17.73
CA LEU A 17 2.10 -10.49 -18.34
C LEU A 17 3.61 -10.34 -18.56
N PRO A 18 4.05 -9.85 -19.73
CA PRO A 18 5.46 -9.53 -19.91
C PRO A 18 5.87 -8.50 -18.83
N PRO A 19 7.11 -8.56 -18.32
CA PRO A 19 7.60 -7.58 -17.37
C PRO A 19 7.37 -6.17 -17.93
N VAL A 20 6.54 -5.38 -17.25
CA VAL A 20 6.32 -3.99 -17.63
C VAL A 20 7.48 -3.17 -17.07
N PRO A 21 8.21 -2.41 -17.88
CA PRO A 21 9.26 -1.54 -17.38
C PRO A 21 8.65 -0.44 -16.49
N LEU A 22 9.20 -0.28 -15.28
CA LEU A 22 8.77 0.74 -14.32
C LEU A 22 9.50 2.08 -14.49
N GLN A 23 10.40 2.17 -15.47
CA GLN A 23 11.18 3.37 -15.75
C GLN A 23 10.26 4.60 -15.97
N GLY A 24 10.51 5.67 -15.22
CA GLY A 24 9.77 6.94 -15.33
C GLY A 24 8.41 6.96 -14.62
N TYR A 25 7.94 5.83 -14.07
CA TYR A 25 6.78 5.83 -13.18
C TYR A 25 7.12 6.52 -11.86
N ARG A 26 6.12 7.17 -11.26
CA ARG A 26 6.27 7.97 -10.05
C ARG A 26 5.64 7.25 -8.86
N LEU A 27 6.49 6.88 -7.91
CA LEU A 27 6.11 6.18 -6.68
C LEU A 27 6.10 7.15 -5.48
N PHE A 28 5.05 7.06 -4.66
CA PHE A 28 5.00 7.71 -3.36
C PHE A 28 5.06 6.67 -2.23
N CYS A 29 5.94 6.85 -1.25
CA CYS A 29 6.08 5.94 -0.11
C CYS A 29 5.72 6.62 1.21
N VAL A 30 4.97 5.95 2.07
CA VAL A 30 4.64 6.41 3.43
C VAL A 30 4.97 5.35 4.45
N ASP A 31 5.89 5.66 5.36
CA ASP A 31 6.30 4.80 6.47
C ASP A 31 6.96 5.68 7.55
N ASN A 32 6.71 5.41 8.82
CA ASN A 32 7.29 6.18 9.92
C ASN A 32 8.74 5.77 10.25
N HIS A 33 9.26 4.69 9.66
CA HIS A 33 10.62 4.19 9.82
C HIS A 33 11.51 4.64 8.64
N PRO A 34 12.53 5.49 8.88
CA PRO A 34 13.44 5.96 7.84
C PRO A 34 14.13 4.82 7.07
N ALA A 35 14.51 3.74 7.77
CA ALA A 35 15.15 2.59 7.13
C ALA A 35 14.26 1.91 6.08
N THR A 36 12.95 1.82 6.31
CA THR A 36 12.01 1.27 5.32
C THR A 36 11.90 2.20 4.12
N LEU A 37 11.78 3.51 4.35
CA LEU A 37 11.74 4.50 3.28
C LEU A 37 13.01 4.48 2.42
N ASP A 38 14.19 4.39 3.04
CA ASP A 38 15.48 4.31 2.35
C ASP A 38 15.58 3.05 1.50
N LEU A 39 15.12 1.91 2.03
CA LEU A 39 15.12 0.63 1.32
C LEU A 39 14.16 0.65 0.11
N LEU A 40 12.92 1.11 0.30
CA LEU A 40 11.93 1.25 -0.77
C LEU A 40 12.41 2.21 -1.86
N THR A 41 13.04 3.31 -1.46
CA THR A 41 13.61 4.29 -2.39
C THR A 41 14.70 3.67 -3.24
N GLN A 42 15.64 2.93 -2.62
CA GLN A 42 16.71 2.25 -3.35
C GLN A 42 16.18 1.22 -4.35
N TYR A 43 15.20 0.39 -3.96
CA TYR A 43 14.61 -0.58 -4.87
C TYR A 43 13.90 0.08 -6.05
N ALA A 44 13.05 1.06 -5.79
CA ALA A 44 12.29 1.73 -6.83
C ALA A 44 13.18 2.57 -7.77
N GLN A 45 14.23 3.21 -7.25
CA GLN A 45 15.25 3.85 -8.10
C GLN A 45 16.02 2.82 -8.93
N GLY A 46 16.33 1.65 -8.38
CA GLY A 46 16.93 0.52 -9.12
C GLY A 46 16.04 0.01 -10.25
N TRP A 47 14.72 0.19 -10.15
CA TRP A 47 13.75 -0.08 -11.22
C TRP A 47 13.52 1.11 -12.17
N GLY A 48 14.22 2.22 -11.97
CA GLY A 48 14.12 3.42 -12.81
C GLY A 48 12.95 4.35 -12.49
N MET A 49 12.30 4.16 -11.34
CA MET A 49 11.17 5.00 -10.92
C MET A 49 11.64 6.34 -10.34
N GLU A 50 10.79 7.36 -10.43
CA GLU A 50 10.91 8.57 -9.62
C GLU A 50 10.22 8.32 -8.27
N VAL A 51 10.92 8.52 -7.16
CA VAL A 51 10.40 8.20 -5.83
C VAL A 51 10.36 9.44 -4.96
N GLN A 52 9.26 9.62 -4.26
CA GLN A 52 9.17 10.56 -3.14
C GLN A 52 8.60 9.83 -1.93
N SER A 53 9.06 10.18 -0.74
CA SER A 53 8.62 9.56 0.51
C SER A 53 8.21 10.61 1.54
N SER A 54 7.41 10.18 2.52
CA SER A 54 7.10 10.96 3.71
C SER A 54 6.89 10.02 4.89
N SER A 55 7.31 10.47 6.08
CA SER A 55 7.04 9.78 7.35
C SER A 55 5.79 10.26 8.06
N SER A 56 5.03 11.17 7.43
CA SER A 56 3.84 11.81 7.99
C SER A 56 2.64 11.73 7.03
N PRO A 57 1.43 11.32 7.47
CA PRO A 57 0.23 11.24 6.65
C PRO A 57 -0.26 12.62 6.24
N ALA A 58 -0.07 13.60 7.13
CA ALA A 58 -0.48 14.96 6.86
C ALA A 58 0.37 15.55 5.73
N GLU A 59 1.69 15.33 5.80
CA GLU A 59 2.61 15.69 4.72
C GLU A 59 2.35 14.86 3.45
N ALA A 60 2.14 13.56 3.59
CA ALA A 60 1.79 12.65 2.49
C ALA A 60 0.57 13.14 1.72
N LEU A 61 -0.52 13.45 2.42
CA LEU A 61 -1.75 13.98 1.82
C LEU A 61 -1.48 15.31 1.12
N ALA A 62 -0.74 16.23 1.74
CA ALA A 62 -0.41 17.52 1.16
C ALA A 62 0.42 17.37 -0.14
N LEU A 63 1.43 16.50 -0.13
CA LEU A 63 2.29 16.23 -1.27
C LEU A 63 1.51 15.58 -2.42
N LEU A 64 0.73 14.53 -2.14
CA LEU A 64 -0.14 13.86 -3.11
C LEU A 64 -1.15 14.83 -3.74
N GLN A 65 -1.76 15.71 -2.94
CA GLN A 65 -2.66 16.74 -3.46
C GLN A 65 -1.93 17.77 -4.31
N SER A 66 -0.76 18.23 -3.88
CA SER A 66 0.02 19.22 -4.64
C SER A 66 0.47 18.68 -6.00
N SER A 67 0.86 17.39 -6.05
CA SER A 67 1.32 16.72 -7.25
C SER A 67 0.16 16.51 -8.24
N ALA A 68 -1.01 16.10 -7.74
CA ALA A 68 -2.22 16.03 -8.56
C ALA A 68 -2.61 17.40 -9.12
N LYS A 69 -2.56 18.47 -8.30
CA LYS A 69 -2.88 19.84 -8.72
C LYS A 69 -1.89 20.39 -9.75
N SER A 70 -0.62 20.02 -9.67
CA SER A 70 0.41 20.47 -10.63
C SER A 70 0.42 19.68 -11.93
N GLY A 71 -0.54 18.77 -12.14
CA GLY A 71 -0.62 17.94 -13.35
C GLY A 71 0.44 16.84 -13.40
N ARG A 72 1.10 16.55 -12.28
CA ARG A 72 2.04 15.45 -12.11
C ARG A 72 1.59 14.56 -10.95
N PRO A 73 0.51 13.79 -11.09
CA PRO A 73 0.12 12.81 -10.07
C PRO A 73 1.18 11.71 -9.92
N PHE A 74 1.12 10.97 -8.83
CA PHE A 74 1.88 9.73 -8.67
C PHE A 74 1.11 8.58 -9.31
N ASP A 75 1.84 7.62 -9.86
CA ASP A 75 1.27 6.45 -10.53
C ASP A 75 0.97 5.31 -9.55
N LEU A 76 1.60 5.32 -8.37
CA LEU A 76 1.43 4.33 -7.31
C LEU A 76 1.79 4.94 -5.96
N ALA A 77 1.11 4.50 -4.90
CA ALA A 77 1.56 4.74 -3.54
C ALA A 77 1.70 3.46 -2.73
N ILE A 78 2.80 3.34 -1.99
CA ILE A 78 3.06 2.30 -0.99
C ILE A 78 2.89 2.94 0.40
N ILE A 79 2.03 2.35 1.24
CA ILE A 79 1.68 2.90 2.56
C ILE A 79 1.84 1.79 3.60
N ASP A 80 2.63 2.05 4.64
CA ASP A 80 2.69 1.18 5.81
C ASP A 80 1.36 1.18 6.57
N MET A 81 0.85 -0.01 6.88
CA MET A 81 -0.34 -0.18 7.72
C MET A 81 -0.03 0.07 9.19
N ASP A 82 1.15 -0.37 9.63
CA ASP A 82 1.52 -0.52 11.04
C ASP A 82 2.36 0.68 11.52
N MET A 83 1.85 1.91 11.37
CA MET A 83 2.52 3.10 11.87
C MET A 83 2.03 3.45 13.30
N PRO A 84 2.88 3.38 14.35
CA PRO A 84 2.52 3.82 15.69
C PRO A 84 1.96 5.25 15.72
N GLY A 85 0.76 5.42 16.30
CA GLY A 85 0.08 6.72 16.37
C GLY A 85 -0.60 7.17 15.06
N MET A 86 -0.66 6.29 14.06
CA MET A 86 -0.96 6.67 12.69
C MET A 86 -1.56 5.52 11.88
N ASP A 87 -2.81 5.67 11.46
CA ASP A 87 -3.53 4.56 10.84
C ASP A 87 -3.37 4.63 9.30
N GLY A 88 -2.48 3.80 8.75
CA GLY A 88 -2.24 3.71 7.31
C GLY A 88 -3.49 3.37 6.51
N LEU A 89 -4.41 2.60 7.09
CA LEU A 89 -5.69 2.29 6.48
C LEU A 89 -6.63 3.52 6.50
N LYS A 90 -6.62 4.35 7.54
CA LYS A 90 -7.30 5.67 7.50
C LYS A 90 -6.72 6.57 6.43
N LEU A 91 -5.39 6.66 6.30
CA LEU A 91 -4.77 7.44 5.22
C LEU A 91 -5.26 6.93 3.86
N ALA A 92 -5.23 5.61 3.62
CA ALA A 92 -5.72 5.02 2.38
C ALA A 92 -7.20 5.34 2.11
N ARG A 93 -8.08 5.26 3.12
CA ARG A 93 -9.49 5.66 3.00
C ARG A 93 -9.64 7.13 2.63
N VAL A 94 -8.87 8.01 3.27
CA VAL A 94 -8.85 9.45 2.97
C VAL A 94 -8.40 9.68 1.53
N LEU A 95 -7.32 9.04 1.08
CA LEU A 95 -6.87 9.17 -0.32
C LEU A 95 -7.93 8.70 -1.31
N LYS A 96 -8.61 7.58 -1.01
CA LYS A 96 -9.70 7.07 -1.86
C LYS A 96 -10.96 7.94 -1.86
N SER A 97 -11.21 8.74 -0.82
CA SER A 97 -12.34 9.67 -0.80
C SER A 97 -12.08 10.97 -1.59
N HIS A 98 -10.84 11.26 -1.96
CA HIS A 98 -10.49 12.43 -2.77
C HIS A 98 -10.58 12.10 -4.26
N THR A 99 -11.45 12.79 -4.99
CA THR A 99 -11.66 12.56 -6.43
C THR A 99 -10.37 12.58 -7.24
N GLN A 100 -9.47 13.52 -6.94
CA GLN A 100 -8.18 13.70 -7.61
C GLN A 100 -7.13 12.61 -7.28
N LEU A 101 -7.31 11.86 -6.19
CA LEU A 101 -6.33 10.88 -5.69
C LEU A 101 -6.85 9.44 -5.74
N SER A 102 -8.17 9.28 -5.86
CA SER A 102 -8.87 7.98 -5.80
C SER A 102 -8.40 6.98 -6.86
N SER A 103 -7.92 7.48 -8.01
CA SER A 103 -7.39 6.68 -9.11
C SER A 103 -6.00 6.13 -8.84
N ILE A 104 -5.24 6.70 -7.89
CA ILE A 104 -3.89 6.22 -7.55
C ILE A 104 -4.02 4.81 -6.94
N PRO A 105 -3.44 3.76 -7.55
CA PRO A 105 -3.36 2.45 -6.93
C PRO A 105 -2.61 2.55 -5.60
N LEU A 106 -3.11 1.84 -4.58
CA LEU A 106 -2.51 1.83 -3.25
C LEU A 106 -2.05 0.41 -2.92
N VAL A 107 -0.80 0.26 -2.49
CA VAL A 107 -0.24 -0.97 -1.94
C VAL A 107 -0.04 -0.75 -0.45
N LEU A 108 -0.71 -1.56 0.36
CA LEU A 108 -0.56 -1.51 1.81
C LEU A 108 0.52 -2.51 2.24
N LEU A 109 1.52 -2.04 2.98
CA LEU A 109 2.52 -2.90 3.60
C LEU A 109 2.00 -3.33 4.98
N THR A 110 2.08 -4.63 5.25
CA THR A 110 1.73 -5.20 6.55
C THR A 110 2.94 -5.92 7.11
N SER A 111 3.22 -5.75 8.40
CA SER A 111 4.16 -6.62 9.06
C SER A 111 3.58 -8.03 9.19
N LEU A 112 4.44 -9.05 9.06
CA LEU A 112 4.05 -10.47 9.09
C LEU A 112 3.46 -10.93 10.46
N GLY A 113 3.26 -10.04 11.42
CA GLY A 113 2.68 -10.33 12.73
C GLY A 113 1.14 -10.24 12.82
N HIS A 114 0.44 -9.72 11.81
CA HIS A 114 -1.02 -9.50 11.87
C HIS A 114 -1.86 -10.56 11.14
N HIS A 115 -1.27 -11.69 10.74
CA HIS A 115 -2.03 -12.84 10.25
C HIS A 115 -2.76 -13.55 11.41
N GLY A 116 -3.89 -12.98 11.84
CA GLY A 116 -4.98 -13.68 12.51
C GLY A 116 -4.62 -14.43 13.78
N GLU A 117 -4.07 -13.76 14.81
CA GLU A 117 -4.27 -14.28 16.16
C GLU A 117 -5.78 -14.23 16.47
N PRO A 118 -6.45 -15.36 16.72
CA PRO A 118 -7.77 -15.33 17.31
C PRO A 118 -7.59 -14.66 18.66
N GLN A 119 -8.20 -13.50 18.85
CA GLN A 119 -8.31 -12.91 20.18
C GLN A 119 -9.09 -13.90 21.04
N LEU A 120 -8.35 -14.69 21.83
CA LEU A 120 -8.90 -15.54 22.86
C LEU A 120 -9.53 -14.61 23.88
N ALA A 121 -10.81 -14.30 23.66
CA ALA A 121 -11.70 -13.81 24.68
C ALA A 121 -11.81 -14.91 25.73
N ASN A 122 -10.89 -14.92 26.69
CA ASN A 122 -11.07 -15.72 27.89
C ASN A 122 -12.14 -15.03 28.74
N THR A 123 -13.37 -15.41 28.47
CA THR A 123 -14.50 -15.26 29.39
C THR A 123 -14.44 -16.42 30.37
N GLY A 124 -14.38 -16.12 31.67
CA GLY A 124 -14.79 -17.07 32.71
C GLY A 124 -13.76 -17.35 33.79
N GLY A 125 -14.11 -16.92 35.01
CA GLY A 125 -13.43 -17.20 36.27
C GLY A 125 -13.87 -16.22 37.34
#